data_AF-A0A7J4PST4-F1
#
_entry.id   AF-A0A7J4PST4-F1
#
_cell.length_a   1.000
_cell.length_b   1.000
_cell.length_c   1.000
_cell.angle_alpha   90.00
_cell.angle_beta   90.00
_cell.angle_gamma   90.00
#
_symmetry.space_group_name_H-M   'P 1'
#
loop_
_entity.id
_entity.type
_entity.pdbx_description
1 polymer ?
#
loop_
_entity_poly.entity_id
_entity_poly.type
_entity_poly.pdbx_seq_one_letter_code
_entity_poly.pdbx_strand_id
1 'polypeptide(L)'
;MTIRARLALGGRSTYAGVSHLDRLVESIDGFWGWKFKFVDDLTFDVFIDIEGTDKEYGEYIREKIQNLLDYLAIICNMGFYIQQFEITLRPRIGVGIFPGSWINNLRHVTPEEIKNIQAILSTDKKSFLAARGLNQSYIENCMPSRLSMLWAATEQVFRSKPKPLLTKDEINQILESAKKVESLKNDPDRLDKLKNAISDPSRLPLKSRNLSIAENIASTMNISVESAYSNLSKASKLRGKNVHQLSDDWDDIREAEKFLQDALLSYLKRQNDD
;
A
#
# COMPACT_ATOMS: atom_id res chain seq x y z
N MET A 1 -20.80 16.51 -19.42
CA MET A 1 -21.25 16.09 -18.07
C MET A 1 -20.13 16.38 -17.09
N THR A 2 -20.37 16.31 -15.77
CA THR A 2 -19.31 16.59 -14.80
C THR A 2 -19.30 15.52 -13.71
N ILE A 3 -18.12 14.95 -13.46
CA ILE A 3 -17.86 14.14 -12.27
C ILE A 3 -17.54 15.11 -11.14
N ARG A 4 -18.20 14.93 -10.00
CA ARG A 4 -17.83 15.56 -8.74
C ARG A 4 -17.37 14.48 -7.79
N ALA A 5 -16.14 14.60 -7.29
CA ALA A 5 -15.70 13.79 -6.18
C ALA A 5 -15.36 14.69 -5.00
N ARG A 6 -15.89 14.36 -3.82
CA ARG A 6 -15.50 14.96 -2.55
C ARG A 6 -14.38 14.15 -1.94
N LEU A 7 -13.30 14.82 -1.63
CA LEU A 7 -12.05 14.26 -1.15
C LEU A 7 -11.85 14.76 0.28
N ALA A 8 -11.43 13.88 1.17
CA ALA A 8 -11.34 14.15 2.60
C ALA A 8 -10.01 13.69 3.19
N LEU A 9 -9.55 14.37 4.24
CA LEU A 9 -8.37 14.00 5.03
C LEU A 9 -8.66 12.81 5.97
N GLY A 10 -7.68 11.90 6.11
CA GLY A 10 -7.68 10.75 7.01
C GLY A 10 -7.15 11.04 8.42
N GLY A 11 -7.25 10.07 9.33
CA GLY A 11 -7.24 10.29 10.78
C GLY A 11 -5.92 10.53 11.51
N ARG A 12 -4.77 10.71 10.85
CA ARG A 12 -3.55 11.19 11.55
C ARG A 12 -2.55 11.94 10.66
N SER A 13 -2.05 13.06 11.17
CA SER A 13 -0.67 13.55 10.94
C SER A 13 0.14 13.26 12.20
N THR A 14 1.42 12.93 12.05
CA THR A 14 2.37 12.68 13.15
C THR A 14 2.74 13.92 13.96
N TYR A 15 2.29 15.11 13.55
CA TYR A 15 2.53 16.38 14.22
C TYR A 15 1.21 17.03 14.64
N ALA A 16 1.19 17.73 15.77
CA ALA A 16 0.14 18.66 16.14
C ALA A 16 0.40 20.01 15.43
N GLY A 17 -0.33 20.33 14.36
CA GLY A 17 -0.19 21.54 13.53
C GLY A 17 -1.54 22.01 12.98
N VAL A 18 -1.63 22.79 11.88
CA VAL A 18 -2.91 23.28 11.28
C VAL A 18 -2.92 23.09 9.74
N SER A 19 -3.86 22.38 9.10
CA SER A 19 -3.90 22.04 7.65
C SER A 19 -4.43 23.17 6.78
N HIS A 20 -3.57 23.77 5.97
CA HIS A 20 -3.96 24.68 4.90
C HIS A 20 -4.36 23.90 3.63
N LEU A 21 -5.49 23.17 3.70
CA LEU A 21 -6.01 22.43 2.55
C LEU A 21 -6.40 23.37 1.40
N ASP A 22 -6.77 24.61 1.71
CA ASP A 22 -6.93 25.72 0.76
C ASP A 22 -5.69 25.90 -0.13
N ARG A 23 -4.50 25.94 0.47
CA ARG A 23 -3.23 26.10 -0.27
C ARG A 23 -2.86 24.88 -1.09
N LEU A 24 -3.17 23.67 -0.58
CA LEU A 24 -2.97 22.44 -1.35
C LEU A 24 -3.87 22.44 -2.59
N VAL A 25 -5.15 22.76 -2.41
CA VAL A 25 -6.15 22.84 -3.49
C VAL A 25 -5.74 23.87 -4.54
N GLU A 26 -5.29 25.05 -4.13
CA GLU A 26 -4.76 26.07 -5.05
C GLU A 26 -3.57 25.54 -5.87
N SER A 27 -2.68 24.76 -5.24
CA SER A 27 -1.47 24.24 -5.90
C SER A 27 -1.74 23.13 -6.94
N ILE A 28 -2.85 22.41 -6.79
CA ILE A 28 -3.24 21.32 -7.70
C ILE A 28 -4.34 21.75 -8.69
N ASP A 29 -4.85 22.98 -8.59
CA ASP A 29 -5.90 23.45 -9.49
C ASP A 29 -5.43 23.46 -10.95
N GLY A 30 -6.28 22.97 -11.85
CA GLY A 30 -5.93 22.78 -13.26
C GLY A 30 -5.07 21.54 -13.55
N PHE A 31 -4.66 20.75 -12.56
CA PHE A 31 -3.98 19.48 -12.80
C PHE A 31 -4.86 18.54 -13.63
N TRP A 32 -4.32 18.04 -14.75
CA TRP A 32 -5.08 17.28 -15.78
C TRP A 32 -6.30 18.02 -16.38
N GLY A 33 -6.34 19.36 -16.28
CA GLY A 33 -7.50 20.16 -16.70
C GLY A 33 -8.70 20.04 -15.76
N TRP A 34 -8.51 19.43 -14.58
CA TRP A 34 -9.55 19.29 -13.56
C TRP A 34 -9.64 20.57 -12.72
N LYS A 35 -10.82 20.85 -12.19
CA LYS A 35 -11.04 22.01 -11.32
C LYS A 35 -11.15 21.55 -9.88
N PHE A 36 -10.32 22.09 -9.02
CA PHE A 36 -10.33 21.76 -7.59
C PHE A 36 -10.90 22.93 -6.81
N LYS A 37 -11.77 22.65 -5.85
CA LYS A 37 -12.42 23.67 -5.04
C LYS A 37 -12.35 23.30 -3.57
N PHE A 38 -11.78 24.19 -2.79
CA PHE A 38 -11.78 24.09 -1.34
C PHE A 38 -13.21 24.17 -0.81
N VAL A 39 -13.57 23.27 0.10
CA VAL A 39 -14.90 23.22 0.71
C VAL A 39 -14.80 23.65 2.16
N ASP A 40 -13.98 22.95 2.93
CA ASP A 40 -13.71 23.21 4.34
C ASP A 40 -12.34 22.64 4.74
N ASP A 41 -11.98 22.78 6.01
CA ASP A 41 -10.66 22.41 6.54
C ASP A 41 -10.27 20.94 6.31
N LEU A 42 -11.23 20.04 6.06
CA LEU A 42 -10.99 18.61 5.89
C LEU A 42 -11.33 18.11 4.49
N THR A 43 -12.05 18.90 3.69
CA THR A 43 -12.58 18.44 2.41
C THR A 43 -12.39 19.44 1.27
N PHE A 44 -12.24 18.86 0.09
CA PHE A 44 -12.22 19.61 -1.17
C PHE A 44 -12.93 18.80 -2.25
N ASP A 45 -13.51 19.51 -3.22
CA ASP A 45 -14.18 18.91 -4.35
C ASP A 45 -13.25 18.95 -5.58
N VAL A 46 -13.27 17.90 -6.39
CA VAL A 46 -12.72 17.91 -7.75
C VAL A 46 -13.86 17.78 -8.76
N PHE A 47 -13.82 18.63 -9.79
CA PHE A 47 -14.77 18.69 -10.88
C PHE A 47 -14.06 18.34 -12.19
N ILE A 48 -14.56 17.30 -12.87
CA ILE A 48 -13.98 16.77 -14.10
C ILE A 48 -15.05 16.79 -15.17
N ASP A 49 -14.84 17.56 -16.23
CA ASP A 49 -15.74 17.55 -17.37
C ASP A 49 -15.48 16.29 -18.21
N ILE A 50 -16.55 15.53 -18.48
CA ILE A 50 -16.50 14.28 -19.25
C ILE A 50 -17.51 14.32 -20.40
N GLU A 51 -17.18 13.64 -21.50
CA GLU A 51 -17.98 13.61 -22.73
C GLU A 51 -19.09 12.53 -22.72
N GLY A 52 -19.05 11.53 -21.83
CA GLY A 52 -20.06 10.47 -21.75
C GLY A 52 -20.23 9.84 -20.35
N THR A 53 -21.29 9.04 -20.15
CA THR A 53 -21.63 8.37 -18.87
C THR A 53 -21.20 6.90 -18.81
N ASP A 54 -20.16 6.52 -19.54
CA ASP A 54 -19.69 5.14 -19.48
C ASP A 54 -19.21 4.81 -18.06
N LYS A 55 -19.76 3.74 -17.48
CA LYS A 55 -19.41 3.27 -16.15
C LYS A 55 -17.94 2.87 -16.09
N GLU A 56 -17.40 2.29 -17.16
CA GLU A 56 -15.98 1.93 -17.24
C GLU A 56 -15.10 3.18 -17.19
N TYR A 57 -15.50 4.24 -17.90
CA TYR A 57 -14.81 5.53 -17.85
C TYR A 57 -14.93 6.20 -16.47
N GLY A 58 -16.09 6.09 -15.82
CA GLY A 58 -16.29 6.55 -14.45
C GLY A 58 -15.38 5.88 -13.43
N GLU A 59 -15.24 4.56 -13.48
CA GLU A 59 -14.32 3.80 -12.62
C GLU A 59 -12.86 4.12 -12.94
N TYR A 60 -12.50 4.31 -14.21
CA TYR A 60 -11.17 4.76 -14.61
C TYR A 60 -10.82 6.14 -14.03
N ILE A 61 -11.76 7.10 -14.07
CA ILE A 61 -11.55 8.42 -13.45
C ILE A 61 -11.48 8.30 -11.93
N ARG A 62 -12.31 7.47 -11.30
CA ARG A 62 -12.24 7.21 -9.86
C ARG A 62 -10.89 6.66 -9.46
N GLU A 63 -10.34 5.72 -10.22
CA GLU A 63 -9.00 5.17 -10.00
C GLU A 63 -7.92 6.24 -10.16
N LYS A 64 -8.03 7.13 -11.17
CA LYS A 64 -7.12 8.27 -11.32
C LYS A 64 -7.15 9.24 -10.14
N ILE A 65 -8.35 9.55 -9.63
CA ILE A 65 -8.50 10.38 -8.43
C ILE A 65 -7.86 9.67 -7.24
N GLN A 66 -8.14 8.38 -7.04
CA GLN A 66 -7.55 7.61 -5.94
C GLN A 66 -6.03 7.59 -6.02
N ASN A 67 -5.47 7.44 -7.22
CA ASN A 67 -4.03 7.48 -7.41
C ASN A 67 -3.48 8.87 -7.04
N LEU A 68 -4.08 9.96 -7.53
CA LEU A 68 -3.71 11.32 -7.12
C LEU A 68 -3.70 11.48 -5.59
N LEU A 69 -4.74 11.00 -4.91
CA LEU A 69 -4.82 11.00 -3.45
C LEU A 69 -3.70 10.18 -2.79
N ASP A 70 -3.37 9.00 -3.33
CA ASP A 70 -2.29 8.15 -2.84
C ASP A 70 -0.93 8.89 -2.91
N TYR A 71 -0.69 9.72 -3.92
CA TYR A 71 0.53 10.53 -4.04
C TYR A 71 0.55 11.76 -3.15
N LEU A 72 -0.57 12.49 -3.08
CA LEU A 72 -0.72 13.59 -2.13
C LEU A 72 -0.44 13.10 -0.71
N ALA A 73 -0.87 11.88 -0.38
CA ALA A 73 -0.63 11.30 0.92
C ALA A 73 0.85 11.11 1.27
N ILE A 74 1.67 10.75 0.30
CA ILE A 74 3.12 10.61 0.47
C ILE A 74 3.77 11.98 0.73
N ILE A 75 3.46 12.97 -0.10
CA ILE A 75 4.08 14.31 -0.03
C ILE A 75 3.70 15.03 1.26
N CYS A 76 2.42 14.92 1.60
CA CYS A 76 1.84 15.58 2.76
C CYS A 76 2.01 14.75 4.05
N ASN A 77 2.46 13.49 3.95
CA ASN A 77 2.51 12.53 5.05
C ASN A 77 1.17 12.47 5.82
N MET A 78 0.06 12.42 5.08
CA MET A 78 -1.32 12.50 5.61
C MET A 78 -2.26 11.71 4.70
N GLY A 79 -3.21 10.97 5.26
CA GLY A 79 -4.14 10.15 4.47
C GLY A 79 -5.17 10.99 3.71
N PHE A 80 -5.58 10.54 2.53
CA PHE A 80 -6.68 11.12 1.77
C PHE A 80 -7.61 10.03 1.22
N TYR A 81 -8.92 10.26 1.26
CA TYR A 81 -9.90 9.32 0.72
C TYR A 81 -11.03 10.02 -0.05
N ILE A 82 -11.69 9.27 -0.93
CA ILE A 82 -12.89 9.73 -1.64
C ILE A 82 -14.10 9.52 -0.73
N GLN A 83 -14.63 10.60 -0.18
CA GLN A 83 -15.82 10.57 0.68
C GLN A 83 -17.10 10.38 -0.14
N GLN A 84 -17.17 11.00 -1.32
CA GLN A 84 -18.33 10.95 -2.21
C GLN A 84 -17.87 11.00 -3.66
N PHE A 85 -18.50 10.23 -4.55
CA PHE A 85 -18.20 10.22 -5.98
C PHE A 85 -19.51 10.18 -6.77
N GLU A 86 -19.76 11.20 -7.57
CA GLU A 86 -21.00 11.37 -8.33
C GLU A 86 -20.70 11.70 -9.79
N ILE A 87 -21.39 11.02 -10.71
CA ILE A 87 -21.39 11.34 -12.13
C ILE A 87 -22.73 12.02 -12.43
N THR A 88 -22.70 13.30 -12.76
CA THR A 88 -23.93 14.07 -13.00
C THR A 88 -23.96 14.70 -14.39
N LEU A 89 -25.13 14.61 -15.02
CA LEU A 89 -25.55 15.57 -16.04
C LEU A 89 -25.77 16.89 -15.30
N ARG A 90 -24.95 17.93 -15.51
CA ARG A 90 -25.05 19.22 -14.77
C ARG A 90 -26.54 19.64 -14.62
N PRO A 91 -27.05 19.92 -13.39
CA PRO A 91 -26.83 21.25 -12.78
C PRO A 91 -26.81 21.37 -11.22
N ARG A 92 -26.26 22.52 -10.77
CA ARG A 92 -26.36 23.33 -9.52
C ARG A 92 -26.59 22.66 -8.14
N ILE A 93 -25.56 22.80 -7.29
CA ILE A 93 -25.52 23.06 -5.83
C ILE A 93 -26.45 22.20 -4.93
N GLY A 94 -25.84 21.42 -4.03
CA GLY A 94 -26.50 20.85 -2.85
C GLY A 94 -25.57 20.88 -1.63
N VAL A 95 -26.06 21.49 -0.54
CA VAL A 95 -25.40 21.69 0.76
C VAL A 95 -25.45 20.38 1.58
N GLY A 96 -24.40 20.07 2.35
CA GLY A 96 -24.40 18.99 3.33
C GLY A 96 -23.76 19.44 4.64
N ILE A 97 -24.38 19.08 5.77
CA ILE A 97 -23.95 19.38 7.14
C ILE A 97 -23.04 18.24 7.64
N PHE A 98 -21.92 18.56 8.29
CA PHE A 98 -21.05 17.57 8.94
C PHE A 98 -20.53 18.04 10.31
N PRO A 99 -20.24 17.11 11.24
CA PRO A 99 -19.82 17.41 12.61
C PRO A 99 -18.29 17.51 12.79
N GLY A 100 -17.83 18.61 13.42
CA GLY A 100 -16.63 18.74 14.27
C GLY A 100 -15.22 18.62 13.64
N SER A 101 -14.38 19.64 13.83
CA SER A 101 -13.04 19.79 13.22
C SER A 101 -11.84 19.69 14.21
N TRP A 102 -10.69 19.21 13.69
CA TRP A 102 -9.32 19.26 14.25
C TRP A 102 -8.32 19.47 13.08
N ILE A 103 -7.14 20.07 13.31
CA ILE A 103 -6.31 20.78 12.29
C ILE A 103 -4.84 20.21 12.21
N ASN A 104 -4.10 20.15 11.04
CA ASN A 104 -2.64 19.75 10.85
C ASN A 104 -1.82 20.20 9.57
N ASN A 105 -0.66 20.90 9.64
CA ASN A 105 0.06 21.53 8.48
C ASN A 105 0.52 20.60 7.34
N LEU A 106 0.15 20.92 6.08
CA LEU A 106 0.62 20.28 4.84
C LEU A 106 1.50 21.24 4.02
N ARG A 107 2.62 20.75 3.46
CA ARG A 107 3.53 21.54 2.59
C ARG A 107 3.00 21.61 1.15
N HIS A 108 3.28 22.71 0.46
CA HIS A 108 3.10 22.82 -0.99
C HIS A 108 3.83 21.71 -1.76
N VAL A 109 3.14 21.14 -2.75
CA VAL A 109 3.75 20.25 -3.75
C VAL A 109 4.41 21.13 -4.81
N THR A 110 5.71 20.93 -5.01
CA THR A 110 6.50 21.65 -6.00
C THR A 110 6.23 21.11 -7.42
N PRO A 111 6.44 21.92 -8.48
CA PRO A 111 6.29 21.45 -9.87
C PRO A 111 7.15 20.23 -10.22
N GLU A 112 8.28 20.06 -9.54
CA GLU A 112 9.16 18.90 -9.67
C GLU A 112 8.56 17.66 -9.01
N GLU A 113 8.00 17.79 -7.80
CA GLU A 113 7.23 16.71 -7.14
C GLU A 113 6.01 16.32 -8.00
N ILE A 114 5.33 17.27 -8.65
CA ILE A 114 4.22 16.98 -9.58
C ILE A 114 4.68 16.17 -10.80
N LYS A 115 5.84 16.50 -11.39
CA LYS A 115 6.43 15.71 -12.48
C LYS A 115 6.81 14.31 -12.03
N ASN A 116 7.35 14.17 -10.82
CA ASN A 116 7.70 12.87 -10.25
C ASN A 116 6.44 12.02 -10.00
N ILE A 117 5.35 12.62 -9.51
CA ILE A 117 4.05 11.94 -9.41
C ILE A 117 3.60 11.43 -10.79
N GLN A 118 3.64 12.25 -11.84
CA GLN A 118 3.26 11.82 -13.19
C GLN A 118 4.15 10.70 -13.74
N ALA A 119 5.45 10.73 -13.45
CA ALA A 119 6.38 9.69 -13.86
C ALA A 119 6.05 8.37 -13.17
N ILE A 120 5.88 8.35 -11.84
CA ILE A 120 5.55 7.12 -11.09
C ILE A 120 4.17 6.58 -11.49
N LEU A 121 3.20 7.46 -11.74
CA LEU A 121 1.85 7.11 -12.23
C LEU A 121 1.86 6.39 -13.60
N SER A 122 2.98 6.41 -14.32
CA SER A 122 3.06 5.94 -15.70
C SER A 122 3.85 4.63 -15.87
N THR A 123 4.54 4.14 -14.84
CA THR A 123 5.61 3.13 -15.01
C THR A 123 5.47 1.83 -14.22
N ASP A 124 5.22 1.84 -12.90
CA ASP A 124 5.39 0.63 -12.07
C ASP A 124 4.20 0.29 -11.14
N LYS A 125 3.59 -0.89 -11.38
CA LYS A 125 2.52 -1.46 -10.54
C LYS A 125 2.94 -1.63 -9.07
N LYS A 126 4.21 -1.86 -8.77
CA LYS A 126 4.69 -1.96 -7.38
C LYS A 126 4.78 -0.60 -6.71
N SER A 127 5.20 0.44 -7.40
CA SER A 127 5.16 1.81 -6.88
C SER A 127 3.75 2.25 -6.51
N PHE A 128 2.74 1.90 -7.33
CA PHE A 128 1.34 2.09 -6.98
C PHE A 128 0.92 1.37 -5.69
N LEU A 129 1.32 0.10 -5.55
CA LEU A 129 1.02 -0.68 -4.34
C LEU A 129 1.70 -0.12 -3.09
N ALA A 130 2.93 0.41 -3.24
CA ALA A 130 3.64 1.09 -2.16
C ALA A 130 2.91 2.37 -1.73
N ALA A 131 2.56 3.24 -2.70
CA ALA A 131 1.85 4.49 -2.44
C ALA A 131 0.47 4.26 -1.80
N ARG A 132 -0.31 3.32 -2.35
CA ARG A 132 -1.61 2.94 -1.79
C ARG A 132 -1.48 2.36 -0.39
N GLY A 133 -0.49 1.51 -0.15
CA GLY A 133 -0.22 0.94 1.17
C GLY A 133 0.06 2.01 2.23
N LEU A 134 0.89 3.00 1.88
CA LEU A 134 1.19 4.15 2.73
C LEU A 134 -0.09 4.96 3.01
N ASN A 135 -0.83 5.36 1.97
CA ASN A 135 -2.07 6.14 2.13
C ASN A 135 -3.10 5.42 3.02
N GLN A 136 -3.36 4.13 2.78
CA GLN A 136 -4.27 3.34 3.61
C GLN A 136 -3.83 3.27 5.07
N SER A 137 -2.52 3.19 5.33
CA SER A 137 -1.99 3.23 6.70
C SER A 137 -2.20 4.59 7.38
N TYR A 138 -2.19 5.69 6.63
CA TYR A 138 -2.44 7.03 7.16
C TYR A 138 -3.93 7.33 7.39
N ILE A 139 -4.80 6.70 6.60
CA ILE A 139 -6.25 6.80 6.78
C ILE A 139 -6.66 6.09 8.08
N GLU A 140 -6.07 4.93 8.37
CA GLU A 140 -6.55 4.09 9.46
C GLU A 140 -6.31 4.66 10.85
N ASN A 141 -7.30 4.53 11.74
CA ASN A 141 -7.21 5.07 13.10
C ASN A 141 -6.57 4.10 14.11
N CYS A 142 -6.56 2.80 13.81
CA CYS A 142 -6.10 1.76 14.72
C CYS A 142 -4.69 1.28 14.35
N MET A 143 -3.71 1.43 15.26
CA MET A 143 -2.29 1.06 15.03
C MET A 143 -2.10 -0.38 14.51
N PRO A 144 -2.74 -1.42 15.10
CA PRO A 144 -2.74 -2.78 14.54
C PRO A 144 -3.23 -2.89 13.10
N SER A 145 -4.25 -2.11 12.72
CA SER A 145 -4.76 -2.07 11.35
C SER A 145 -3.72 -1.47 10.41
N ARG A 146 -3.09 -0.35 10.80
CA ARG A 146 -2.00 0.29 10.04
C ARG A 146 -0.84 -0.66 9.78
N LEU A 147 -0.39 -1.35 10.83
CA LEU A 147 0.68 -2.35 10.72
C LEU A 147 0.30 -3.46 9.73
N SER A 148 -0.97 -3.87 9.72
CA SER A 148 -1.47 -4.87 8.78
C SER A 148 -1.49 -4.37 7.33
N MET A 149 -1.92 -3.12 7.10
CA MET A 149 -1.92 -2.49 5.78
C MET A 149 -0.50 -2.32 5.24
N LEU A 150 0.41 -1.80 6.07
CA LEU A 150 1.83 -1.64 5.72
C LEU A 150 2.47 -2.99 5.43
N TRP A 151 2.25 -4.00 6.27
CA TRP A 151 2.78 -5.35 6.04
C TRP A 151 2.32 -5.93 4.70
N ALA A 152 1.03 -5.79 4.37
CA ALA A 152 0.49 -6.29 3.11
C ALA A 152 1.13 -5.57 1.91
N ALA A 153 1.33 -4.26 1.98
CA ALA A 153 2.00 -3.49 0.94
C ALA A 153 3.49 -3.87 0.82
N THR A 154 4.22 -3.93 1.94
CA THR A 154 5.62 -4.36 1.99
C THR A 154 5.79 -5.75 1.38
N GLU A 155 4.91 -6.70 1.70
CA GLU A 155 4.95 -8.03 1.09
C GLU A 155 4.81 -7.95 -0.44
N GLN A 156 3.84 -7.20 -0.96
CA GLN A 156 3.61 -7.15 -2.41
C GLN A 156 4.76 -6.46 -3.16
N VAL A 157 5.34 -5.42 -2.57
CA VAL A 157 6.43 -4.63 -3.14
C VAL A 157 7.74 -5.43 -3.12
N PHE A 158 8.10 -5.98 -1.96
CA PHE A 158 9.40 -6.60 -1.72
C PHE A 158 9.41 -8.13 -1.84
N ARG A 159 8.29 -8.79 -2.15
CA ARG A 159 8.33 -10.25 -2.43
C ARG A 159 9.19 -10.56 -3.65
N SER A 160 9.89 -11.69 -3.57
CA SER A 160 10.50 -12.34 -4.72
C SER A 160 9.81 -13.68 -4.99
N LYS A 161 10.00 -14.24 -6.20
CA LYS A 161 9.52 -15.58 -6.50
C LYS A 161 10.32 -16.59 -5.65
N PRO A 162 9.65 -17.49 -4.90
CA PRO A 162 10.35 -18.46 -4.09
C PRO A 162 11.19 -19.39 -4.96
N LYS A 163 12.46 -19.56 -4.59
CA LYS A 163 13.35 -20.56 -5.20
C LYS A 163 13.14 -21.89 -4.48
N PRO A 164 13.09 -23.02 -5.21
CA PRO A 164 12.91 -24.32 -4.58
C PRO A 164 14.12 -24.65 -3.69
N LEU A 165 13.87 -25.23 -2.51
CA LEU A 165 14.92 -25.76 -1.64
C LEU A 165 15.64 -26.96 -2.28
N LEU A 166 14.88 -27.81 -2.96
CA LEU A 166 15.34 -29.06 -3.54
C LEU A 166 15.48 -28.93 -5.05
N THR A 167 16.51 -29.56 -5.60
CA THR A 167 16.68 -29.78 -7.03
C THR A 167 15.69 -30.83 -7.54
N LYS A 168 15.48 -30.87 -8.87
CA LYS A 168 14.61 -31.89 -9.49
C LYS A 168 15.09 -33.31 -9.20
N ASP A 169 16.41 -33.51 -9.15
CA ASP A 169 17.00 -34.83 -8.92
C ASP A 169 16.79 -35.28 -7.47
N GLU A 170 16.97 -34.38 -6.49
CA GLU A 170 16.67 -34.67 -5.08
C GLU A 170 15.19 -34.99 -4.87
N ILE A 171 14.29 -34.23 -5.52
CA ILE A 171 12.85 -34.52 -5.49
C ILE A 171 12.56 -35.93 -6.03
N ASN A 172 13.16 -36.30 -7.16
CA ASN A 172 12.97 -37.63 -7.75
C ASN A 172 13.50 -38.73 -6.82
N GLN A 173 14.67 -38.54 -6.20
CA GLN A 173 15.24 -39.50 -5.26
C GLN A 173 14.37 -39.68 -4.01
N ILE A 174 13.81 -38.58 -3.47
CA ILE A 174 12.89 -38.63 -2.34
C ILE A 174 11.63 -39.41 -2.72
N LEU A 175 11.06 -39.18 -3.91
CA LEU A 175 9.87 -39.87 -4.37
C LEU A 175 10.11 -41.36 -4.60
N GLU A 176 11.25 -41.74 -5.19
CA GLU A 176 11.63 -43.14 -5.35
C GLU A 176 11.85 -43.84 -4.01
N SER A 177 12.38 -43.13 -3.02
CA SER A 177 12.52 -43.65 -1.66
C SER A 177 11.16 -43.78 -0.98
N ALA A 178 10.28 -42.80 -1.12
CA ALA A 178 8.94 -42.79 -0.55
C ALA A 178 8.07 -43.95 -1.06
N LYS A 179 8.19 -44.30 -2.36
CA LYS A 179 7.51 -45.47 -2.96
C LYS A 179 7.89 -46.81 -2.32
N LYS A 180 9.06 -46.89 -1.67
CA LYS A 180 9.54 -48.10 -1.00
C LYS A 180 9.07 -48.21 0.45
N VAL A 181 8.47 -47.16 1.01
CA VAL A 181 7.94 -47.16 2.38
C VAL A 181 6.59 -47.87 2.39
N GLU A 182 6.44 -48.93 3.18
CA GLU A 182 5.25 -49.80 3.22
C GLU A 182 3.93 -49.02 3.37
N SER A 183 3.92 -47.99 4.21
CA SER A 183 2.74 -47.15 4.47
C SER A 183 2.39 -46.16 3.36
N LEU A 184 3.33 -45.83 2.48
CA LEU A 184 3.13 -44.91 1.35
C LEU A 184 2.97 -45.66 0.02
N LYS A 185 3.57 -46.84 -0.09
CA LYS A 185 3.46 -47.72 -1.25
C LYS A 185 2.01 -48.08 -1.57
N ASN A 186 1.19 -48.26 -0.54
CA ASN A 186 -0.22 -48.63 -0.66
C ASN A 186 -1.19 -47.44 -0.58
N ASP A 187 -0.69 -46.20 -0.53
CA ASP A 187 -1.49 -44.97 -0.41
C ASP A 187 -1.05 -43.95 -1.49
N PRO A 188 -1.55 -44.11 -2.74
CA PRO A 188 -1.19 -43.24 -3.86
C PRO A 188 -1.56 -41.77 -3.62
N ASP A 189 -2.66 -41.51 -2.91
CA ASP A 189 -3.12 -40.15 -2.61
C ASP A 189 -2.13 -39.43 -1.69
N ARG A 190 -1.61 -40.14 -0.69
CA ARG A 190 -0.60 -39.59 0.21
C ARG A 190 0.74 -39.39 -0.47
N LEU A 191 1.11 -40.27 -1.40
CA LEU A 191 2.31 -40.09 -2.22
C LEU A 191 2.18 -38.88 -3.17
N ASP A 192 1.02 -38.65 -3.77
CA ASP A 192 0.78 -37.49 -4.62
C ASP A 192 0.77 -36.19 -3.80
N LYS A 193 0.18 -36.19 -2.61
CA LYS A 193 0.27 -35.08 -1.64
C LYS A 193 1.72 -34.75 -1.29
N LEU A 194 2.55 -35.76 -1.08
CA LEU A 194 3.98 -35.57 -0.83
C LEU A 194 4.66 -34.93 -2.04
N LYS A 195 4.46 -35.49 -3.25
CA LYS A 195 4.99 -34.96 -4.50
C LYS A 195 4.62 -33.49 -4.70
N ASN A 196 3.34 -33.16 -4.54
CA ASN A 196 2.86 -31.79 -4.69
C ASN A 196 3.45 -30.86 -3.62
N ALA A 197 3.65 -31.33 -2.39
CA ALA A 197 4.24 -30.53 -1.32
C ALA A 197 5.73 -30.23 -1.55
N ILE A 198 6.54 -31.22 -1.93
CA ILE A 198 7.99 -31.04 -2.13
C ILE A 198 8.35 -30.38 -3.46
N SER A 199 7.44 -30.45 -4.45
CA SER A 199 7.64 -29.82 -5.76
C SER A 199 7.20 -28.36 -5.80
N ASP A 200 6.42 -27.89 -4.83
CA ASP A 200 5.96 -26.51 -4.76
C ASP A 200 6.98 -25.61 -4.01
N PRO A 201 7.66 -24.69 -4.71
CA PRO A 201 8.63 -23.79 -4.08
C PRO A 201 7.99 -22.87 -3.03
N SER A 202 6.68 -22.63 -3.09
CA SER A 202 5.95 -21.81 -2.11
C SER A 202 5.79 -22.52 -0.77
N ARG A 203 5.77 -23.86 -0.78
CA ARG A 203 5.68 -24.71 0.41
C ARG A 203 7.04 -25.03 1.00
N LEU A 204 8.04 -25.28 0.15
CA LEU A 204 9.40 -25.60 0.56
C LEU A 204 10.45 -24.69 -0.11
N PRO A 205 10.50 -23.40 0.26
CA PRO A 205 11.43 -22.46 -0.34
C PRO A 205 12.83 -22.59 0.25
N LEU A 206 13.85 -22.29 -0.55
CA LEU A 206 15.26 -22.23 -0.14
C LEU A 206 15.50 -21.17 0.96
N LYS A 207 14.78 -20.06 0.91
CA LYS A 207 14.83 -18.98 1.90
C LYS A 207 13.44 -18.75 2.47
N SER A 208 13.36 -18.41 3.76
CA SER A 208 12.08 -18.02 4.35
C SER A 208 11.53 -16.77 3.65
N ARG A 209 10.21 -16.64 3.64
CA ARG A 209 9.52 -15.46 3.08
C ARG A 209 10.06 -14.15 3.67
N ASN A 210 10.23 -14.09 4.99
CA ASN A 210 10.74 -12.91 5.67
C ASN A 210 12.20 -12.63 5.30
N LEU A 211 13.03 -13.66 5.14
CA LEU A 211 14.43 -13.46 4.73
C LEU A 211 14.51 -12.88 3.31
N SER A 212 13.71 -13.42 2.38
CA SER A 212 13.68 -12.87 1.02
C SER A 212 13.19 -11.42 0.97
N ILE A 213 12.19 -11.05 1.76
CA ILE A 213 11.70 -9.68 1.82
C ILE A 213 12.76 -8.77 2.45
N ALA A 214 13.40 -9.22 3.53
CA ALA A 214 14.46 -8.48 4.22
C ALA A 214 15.67 -8.18 3.31
N GLU A 215 16.08 -9.12 2.46
CA GLU A 215 17.15 -8.90 1.47
C GLU A 215 16.81 -7.75 0.51
N ASN A 216 15.56 -7.69 0.03
CA ASN A 216 15.12 -6.64 -0.88
C ASN A 216 14.97 -5.28 -0.18
N ILE A 217 14.48 -5.26 1.07
CA ILE A 217 14.42 -4.05 1.89
C ILE A 217 15.83 -3.54 2.21
N ALA A 218 16.74 -4.43 2.63
CA ALA A 218 18.13 -4.10 2.94
C ALA A 218 18.83 -3.43 1.77
N SER A 219 18.67 -3.99 0.56
CA SER A 219 19.20 -3.38 -0.66
C SER A 219 18.57 -2.01 -0.96
N THR A 220 17.28 -1.83 -0.69
CA THR A 220 16.54 -0.59 -0.97
C THR A 220 16.89 0.54 0.00
N MET A 221 17.01 0.23 1.29
CA MET A 221 17.31 1.19 2.35
C MET A 221 18.82 1.36 2.60
N ASN A 222 19.67 0.56 1.94
CA ASN A 222 21.11 0.49 2.18
C ASN A 222 21.45 0.19 3.66
N ILE A 223 20.80 -0.83 4.22
CA ILE A 223 21.03 -1.34 5.59
C ILE A 223 21.46 -2.81 5.55
N SER A 224 21.91 -3.37 6.68
CA SER A 224 22.25 -4.80 6.74
C SER A 224 21.02 -5.70 6.64
N VAL A 225 21.19 -6.89 6.06
CA VAL A 225 20.12 -7.89 5.94
C VAL A 225 19.67 -8.36 7.32
N GLU A 226 20.58 -8.46 8.29
CA GLU A 226 20.28 -8.83 9.67
C GLU A 226 19.35 -7.82 10.34
N SER A 227 19.64 -6.52 10.14
CA SER A 227 18.80 -5.43 10.68
C SER A 227 17.42 -5.44 10.03
N ALA A 228 17.36 -5.55 8.70
CA ALA A 228 16.10 -5.62 7.97
C ALA A 228 15.27 -6.85 8.41
N TYR A 229 15.91 -8.01 8.57
CA TYR A 229 15.25 -9.25 8.96
C TYR A 229 14.72 -9.22 10.39
N SER A 230 15.47 -8.63 11.33
CA SER A 230 15.06 -8.46 12.72
C SER A 230 13.79 -7.61 12.81
N ASN A 231 13.81 -6.43 12.19
CA ASN A 231 12.67 -5.51 12.18
C ASN A 231 11.44 -6.10 11.47
N LEU A 232 11.65 -6.73 10.30
CA LEU A 232 10.58 -7.38 9.56
C LEU A 232 9.96 -8.55 10.34
N SER A 233 10.79 -9.35 11.00
CA SER A 233 10.32 -10.46 11.83
C SER A 233 9.54 -9.98 13.05
N LYS A 234 9.97 -8.88 13.69
CA LYS A 234 9.24 -8.21 14.76
C LYS A 234 7.85 -7.75 14.27
N ALA A 235 7.81 -7.02 13.15
CA ALA A 235 6.56 -6.57 12.53
C ALA A 235 5.60 -7.72 12.20
N SER A 236 6.11 -8.80 11.61
CA SER A 236 5.32 -10.00 11.27
C SER A 236 4.70 -10.65 12.51
N LYS A 237 5.46 -10.74 13.62
CA LYS A 237 4.98 -11.33 14.88
C LYS A 237 3.93 -10.46 15.55
N LEU A 238 4.18 -9.15 15.65
CA LEU A 238 3.24 -8.19 16.24
C LEU A 238 1.92 -8.16 15.47
N ARG A 239 1.97 -8.17 14.14
CA ARG A 239 0.78 -8.31 13.30
C ARG A 239 0.04 -9.60 13.62
N GLY A 240 0.74 -10.75 13.61
CA GLY A 240 0.13 -12.05 13.89
C GLY A 240 -0.54 -12.10 15.25
N LYS A 241 0.09 -11.54 16.29
CA LYS A 241 -0.46 -11.42 17.63
C LYS A 241 -1.76 -10.59 17.63
N ASN A 242 -1.72 -9.40 17.04
CA ASN A 242 -2.83 -8.45 17.06
C ASN A 242 -4.03 -8.83 16.18
N VAL A 243 -3.87 -9.79 15.26
CA VAL A 243 -5.01 -10.40 14.55
C VAL A 243 -5.85 -11.29 15.48
N HIS A 244 -5.25 -11.85 16.53
CA HIS A 244 -5.90 -12.79 17.45
C HIS A 244 -6.21 -12.18 18.82
N GLN A 245 -5.42 -11.21 19.27
CA GLN A 245 -5.57 -10.56 20.56
C GLN A 245 -5.01 -9.13 20.51
N LEU A 246 -5.83 -8.14 20.85
CA LEU A 246 -5.35 -6.76 21.05
C LEU A 246 -4.37 -6.75 22.23
N SER A 247 -3.12 -6.39 21.96
CA SER A 247 -2.06 -6.33 22.97
C SER A 247 -1.60 -4.90 23.22
N ASP A 248 -1.12 -4.63 24.44
CA ASP A 248 -0.61 -3.32 24.84
C ASP A 248 0.83 -3.03 24.36
N ASP A 249 1.31 -3.72 23.33
CA ASP A 249 2.66 -3.57 22.79
C ASP A 249 2.78 -2.33 21.87
N TRP A 250 2.23 -1.19 22.30
CA TRP A 250 2.01 -0.02 21.46
C TRP A 250 3.30 0.61 20.92
N ASP A 251 4.37 0.62 21.70
CA ASP A 251 5.66 1.16 21.26
C ASP A 251 6.34 0.22 20.25
N ASP A 252 6.26 -1.09 20.45
CA ASP A 252 6.75 -2.09 19.51
C ASP A 252 6.01 -2.02 18.17
N ILE A 253 4.68 -1.79 18.20
CA ILE A 253 3.87 -1.58 17.00
C ILE A 253 4.29 -0.28 16.29
N ARG A 254 4.56 0.80 17.03
CA ARG A 254 4.99 2.09 16.47
C ARG A 254 6.34 1.99 15.78
N GLU A 255 7.31 1.29 16.36
CA GLU A 255 8.61 1.03 15.75
C GLU A 255 8.47 0.21 14.47
N ALA A 256 7.65 -0.84 14.50
CA ALA A 256 7.38 -1.68 13.35
C ALA A 256 6.66 -0.91 12.23
N GLU A 257 5.65 -0.09 12.56
CA GLU A 257 4.95 0.80 11.64
C GLU A 257 5.95 1.72 10.93
N LYS A 258 6.79 2.41 11.71
CA LYS A 258 7.81 3.33 11.18
C LYS A 258 8.79 2.63 10.24
N PHE A 259 9.32 1.47 10.63
CA PHE A 259 10.24 0.72 9.79
C PHE A 259 9.61 0.34 8.43
N LEU A 260 8.37 -0.13 8.42
CA LEU A 260 7.69 -0.49 7.16
C LEU A 260 7.34 0.74 6.31
N GLN A 261 6.97 1.87 6.95
CA GLN A 261 6.79 3.16 6.27
C GLN A 261 8.09 3.61 5.60
N ASP A 262 9.19 3.63 6.35
CA ASP A 262 10.51 4.04 5.86
C ASP A 262 10.98 3.15 4.70
N ALA A 263 10.70 1.83 4.75
CA ALA A 263 11.01 0.91 3.67
C ALA A 263 10.24 1.24 2.38
N LEU A 264 8.92 1.46 2.47
CA LEU A 264 8.08 1.80 1.32
C LEU A 264 8.42 3.18 0.74
N LEU A 265 8.70 4.17 1.60
CA LEU A 265 9.15 5.50 1.17
C LEU A 265 10.51 5.44 0.47
N SER A 266 11.44 4.63 1.00
CA SER A 266 12.76 4.42 0.38
C SER A 266 12.65 3.74 -0.99
N TYR A 267 11.72 2.79 -1.14
CA TYR A 267 11.41 2.17 -2.44
C TYR A 267 10.95 3.22 -3.46
N LEU A 268 9.96 4.02 -3.08
CA LEU A 268 9.42 5.08 -3.94
C LEU A 268 10.48 6.12 -4.32
N LYS A 269 11.34 6.50 -3.37
CA LYS A 269 12.42 7.45 -3.64
C LYS A 269 13.42 6.90 -4.66
N ARG A 270 13.85 5.65 -4.50
CA ARG A 270 14.81 5.02 -5.40
C ARG A 270 14.29 4.92 -6.84
N GLN A 271 13.00 4.68 -7.03
CA GLN A 271 12.38 4.67 -8.36
C GLN A 271 12.30 6.05 -9.03
N ASN A 272 12.52 7.15 -8.29
CA ASN A 272 12.60 8.50 -8.86
C ASN A 272 14.03 8.90 -9.25
N ASP A 273 15.04 8.23 -8.67
CA ASP A 273 16.46 8.53 -8.89
C ASP A 273 17.05 7.71 -10.07
N ASP A 274 16.35 6.68 -10.54
CA ASP A 274 16.67 5.80 -11.69
C ASP A 274 15.94 6.24 -12.98
#